data_AF-A0AAX3WYV3-F1
#
_entry.id   AF-A0AAX3WYV3-F1
#
_cell.length_a   1.000
_cell.length_b   1.000
_cell.length_c   1.000
_cell.angle_alpha   90.00
_cell.angle_beta   90.00
_cell.angle_gamma   90.00
#
_symmetry.space_group_name_H-M   'P 1'
#
loop_
_entity.id
_entity.type
_entity.pdbx_description
1 polymer ?
#
loop_
_entity_poly.entity_id
_entity_poly.type
_entity_poly.pdbx_seq_one_letter_code
_entity_poly.pdbx_strand_id
1 'polypeptide(L)' 'MKKIQLNSPEFNRVLKNLQFENLSLTPTLQKKVLEIVNSGEQISPTIIKEALKNGKV' A
#
# COMPACT_ATOMS: atom_id res chain seq x y z
N MET A 1 -0.97 -2.24 16.00
CA MET A 1 -1.28 -0.94 15.35
C MET A 1 -2.78 -0.85 15.07
N LYS A 2 -3.37 0.36 15.01
CA LYS A 2 -4.75 0.52 14.54
C LYS A 2 -4.82 0.17 13.05
N LYS A 3 -5.91 -0.46 12.60
CA LYS A 3 -6.12 -0.76 11.17
C LYS A 3 -6.29 0.54 10.40
N ILE A 4 -5.45 0.74 9.38
CA ILE A 4 -5.53 1.86 8.44
C ILE A 4 -6.67 1.58 7.47
N GLN A 5 -7.56 2.54 7.30
CA GLN A 5 -8.69 2.43 6.38
C GLN A 5 -8.38 3.10 5.04
N LEU A 6 -9.05 2.63 3.99
CA LEU A 6 -9.11 3.34 2.72
C LEU A 6 -9.69 4.74 2.99
N ASN A 7 -9.00 5.79 2.53
CA ASN A 7 -9.31 7.21 2.76
C ASN A 7 -9.05 7.74 4.18
N SER A 8 -8.36 6.99 5.04
CA SER A 8 -7.86 7.53 6.30
C SER A 8 -6.88 8.70 6.07
N PRO A 9 -6.77 9.66 7.00
CA PRO A 9 -5.82 10.77 6.88
C PRO A 9 -4.38 10.31 6.63
N GLU A 10 -3.97 9.22 7.27
CA GLU A 10 -2.63 8.62 7.13
C GLU A 10 -2.42 8.06 5.73
N PHE A 11 -3.40 7.32 5.20
CA PHE A 11 -3.32 6.76 3.87
C PHE A 11 -3.31 7.84 2.78
N ASN A 12 -4.17 8.85 2.93
CA ASN A 12 -4.22 9.99 2.00
C ASN A 12 -2.93 10.80 1.99
N ARG A 13 -2.27 10.92 3.15
CA ARG A 13 -0.96 11.58 3.24
C ARG A 13 0.10 10.81 2.45
N VAL A 14 0.13 9.48 2.55
CA VAL A 14 1.05 8.64 1.77
C VAL A 14 0.77 8.78 0.27
N LEU A 15 -0.50 8.71 -0.16
CA LEU A 15 -0.86 8.90 -1.57
C LEU A 15 -0.42 10.27 -2.11
N LYS A 16 -0.61 11.33 -1.32
CA LYS A 16 -0.17 12.68 -1.69
C LYS A 16 1.35 12.78 -1.82
N ASN A 17 2.10 12.14 -0.92
CA ASN A 17 3.56 12.11 -1.01
C ASN A 17 4.04 11.38 -2.27
N LEU A 18 3.42 10.24 -2.61
CA LEU A 18 3.71 9.54 -3.85
C LEU A 18 3.47 10.43 -5.07
N GLN A 19 2.37 11.18 -5.09
CA GLN A 19 2.07 12.12 -6.17
C GLN A 19 3.15 13.20 -6.32
N PHE A 20 3.69 13.74 -5.23
CA PHE A 20 4.79 14.70 -5.28
C PHE A 20 6.08 14.13 -5.88
N GLU A 21 6.25 12.81 -5.82
CA GLU A 21 7.36 12.07 -6.43
C GLU A 21 7.04 11.54 -7.84
N ASN A 22 5.91 11.96 -8.43
CA ASN A 22 5.38 11.42 -9.70
C ASN A 22 5.09 9.91 -9.67
N LEU A 23 4.81 9.36 -8.49
CA LEU A 23 4.43 7.98 -8.28
C LEU A 23 2.92 7.87 -8.05
N SER A 24 2.35 6.73 -8.44
CA SER A 24 0.94 6.44 -8.19
C SER A 24 0.71 4.95 -7.93
N LEU A 25 -0.36 4.64 -7.20
CA LEU A 25 -0.80 3.28 -6.96
C LEU A 25 -2.17 3.09 -7.62
N THR A 26 -2.31 2.02 -8.41
CA THR A 26 -3.61 1.62 -8.94
C THR A 26 -4.56 1.26 -7.79
N PRO A 27 -5.90 1.36 -7.96
CA PRO A 27 -6.85 1.01 -6.91
C PRO A 27 -6.66 -0.42 -6.37
N THR A 28 -6.26 -1.36 -7.23
CA THR A 28 -5.95 -2.75 -6.85
C THR A 28 -4.72 -2.82 -5.94
N LEU A 29 -3.65 -2.09 -6.28
CA LEU A 29 -2.45 -2.03 -5.44
C LEU A 29 -2.72 -1.32 -4.12
N GLN A 30 -3.54 -0.26 -4.10
CA GLN A 30 -3.93 0.43 -2.87
C GLN A 30 -4.59 -0.50 -1.85
N LYS A 31 -5.55 -1.32 -2.28
CA LYS A 31 -6.20 -2.32 -1.42
C LYS A 31 -5.20 -3.33 -0.87
N LYS A 32 -4.29 -3.81 -1.72
CA LYS A 32 -3.31 -4.82 -1.35
C LYS A 32 -2.26 -4.30 -0.38
N VAL A 33 -1.81 -3.06 -0.57
CA VAL A 33 -0.92 -2.38 0.39
C VAL A 33 -1.60 -2.23 1.75
N LEU A 34 -2.88 -1.87 1.78
CA LEU A 34 -3.64 -1.80 3.03
C LEU A 34 -3.76 -3.17 3.71
N GLU A 35 -4.00 -4.24 2.96
CA GLU A 35 -4.03 -5.61 3.50
C GLU A 35 -2.69 -5.98 4.15
N ILE A 36 -1.57 -5.73 3.46
CA ILE A 36 -0.22 -6.03 3.96
C ILE A 36 0.09 -5.23 5.22
N VAL A 37 -0.14 -3.91 5.19
CA VAL A 37 0.15 -3.05 6.35
C VAL A 37 -0.73 -3.41 7.55
N ASN A 38 -2.01 -3.74 7.30
CA ASN A 38 -2.93 -4.12 8.36
C ASN A 38 -2.77 -5.56 8.86
N SER A 39 -2.07 -6.43 8.12
CA SER A 39 -1.74 -7.79 8.58
C SER A 39 -0.87 -7.77 9.83
N GLY A 40 -0.11 -6.69 10.03
CA GLY A 40 0.86 -6.58 11.12
C GLY A 40 2.12 -7.43 10.91
N GLU A 41 2.24 -8.11 9.77
CA GLU A 41 3.46 -8.83 9.39
C GLU A 41 4.61 -7.86 9.15
N GLN A 42 5.82 -8.34 9.36
CA GLN A 42 7.03 -7.56 9.08
C GLN A 42 7.15 -7.33 7.57
N ILE A 43 7.03 -6.07 7.15
CA ILE A 43 7.18 -5.69 5.74
C ILE A 43 8.60 -6.04 5.29
N SER A 44 8.70 -6.96 4.34
CA SER A 44 9.97 -7.42 3.75
C SER A 44 9.96 -7.30 2.23
N PRO A 45 11.13 -7.23 1.58
CA PRO A 45 11.20 -7.22 0.11
C PRO A 45 10.50 -8.43 -0.53
N THR A 46 10.49 -9.58 0.13
CA THR A 46 9.82 -10.81 -0.34
C THR A 46 8.31 -10.59 -0.42
N ILE A 47 7.69 -10.10 0.65
CA ILE A 47 6.24 -9.82 0.70
C ILE A 47 5.84 -8.79 -0.35
N ILE A 48 6.66 -7.75 -0.55
CA ILE A 48 6.41 -6.73 -1.58
C ILE A 48 6.46 -7.36 -2.99
N LYS A 49 7.49 -8.17 -3.27
CA LYS A 49 7.61 -8.85 -4.58
C LYS A 49 6.44 -9.79 -4.85
N GLU A 50 6.00 -10.54 -3.85
CA GLU A 50 4.83 -11.42 -3.96
C GLU A 50 3.53 -10.64 -4.20
N ALA A 51 3.36 -9.51 -3.51
CA ALA A 51 2.22 -8.63 -3.69
C ALA A 51 2.12 -8.11 -5.13
N LEU A 52 3.26 -7.67 -5.69
CA LEU A 52 3.41 -7.16 -7.05
C LEU A 52 3.25 -8.26 -8.11
N LYS A 53 3.82 -9.46 -7.89
CA LYS A 53 3.70 -10.59 -8.82
C LYS A 53 2.24 -11.03 -9.02
N ASN A 54 1.44 -10.91 -7.97
CA ASN A 54 0.03 -11.28 -7.95
C ASN A 54 -0.91 -10.12 -8.36
N GLY A 55 -0.40 -8.89 -8.46
CA GLY A 55 -1.13 -7.75 -9.00
C GLY A 55 -0.56 -7.40 -10.35
N LYS A 56 -0.96 -8.13 -11.40
CA LYS A 56 -0.46 -7.96 -12.78
C LYS A 56 -0.29 -6.47 -13.11
N VAL A 57 0.96 -6.05 -13.25
CA VAL A 57 1.40 -4.86 -13.99
C VAL A 57 1.46 -5.25 -15.46
#